data_AF-A0A936CJZ5-F1
#
_entry.id   AF-A0A936CJZ5-F1
#
_cell.length_a   1.000
_cell.length_b   1.000
_cell.length_c   1.000
_cell.angle_alpha   90.00
_cell.angle_beta   90.00
_cell.angle_gamma   90.00
#
_symmetry.space_group_name_H-M   'P 1'
#
loop_
_entity.id
_entity.type
_entity.pdbx_description
1 polymer ?
#
loop_
_entity_poly.entity_id
_entity_poly.type
_entity_poly.pdbx_seq_one_letter_code
_entity_poly.pdbx_strand_id
1 'polypeptide(L)'
;MNKRGIWLTIGVMAVALLGTAILQLYWIRWSLQLKEHQFEDSILAALKRVESKIIDQADTLDPTEYLLRKQGSWLQNRIQIELKDRIKRINPPPLETRLDPKQLAVLIRQELEDLNIGMRYSFGVYDNTKKTFIILNGNFLVDMGKKINASNPEFTDVRHYLSESTYQVSLFPTEFNTPGVLKLFFPDKQKWLWSSAWPLLTLSLLLIALIISSFAYVIFTVFRQKKNIRDQK
;
A
#
# COMPACT_ATOMS: atom_id res chain seq x y z
N MET A 1 3.21 51.79 -32.25
CA MET A 1 2.98 50.33 -32.18
C MET A 1 1.67 49.99 -32.88
N ASN A 2 1.68 49.03 -33.81
CA ASN A 2 0.50 48.70 -34.61
C ASN A 2 -0.53 47.93 -33.75
N LYS A 3 -1.84 48.23 -33.86
CA LYS A 3 -2.89 47.57 -33.03
C LYS A 3 -2.87 46.04 -33.14
N ARG A 4 -2.41 45.53 -34.28
CA ARG A 4 -2.22 44.10 -34.56
C ARG A 4 -1.13 43.45 -33.71
N GLY A 5 -0.06 44.17 -33.37
CA GLY A 5 1.04 43.63 -32.56
C GLY A 5 0.61 43.33 -31.11
N ILE A 6 -0.30 44.13 -30.55
CA ILE A 6 -0.85 43.92 -29.20
C ILE A 6 -1.75 42.67 -29.18
N TRP A 7 -2.56 42.48 -30.22
CA TRP A 7 -3.43 41.30 -30.28
C TRP A 7 -2.62 40.01 -30.51
N LEU A 8 -1.52 40.10 -31.25
CA LEU A 8 -0.60 38.99 -31.47
C LEU A 8 0.09 38.54 -30.18
N THR A 9 0.57 39.47 -29.34
CA THR A 9 1.19 39.10 -28.04
C THR A 9 0.18 38.47 -27.10
N ILE A 10 -1.03 39.02 -26.98
CA ILE A 10 -2.10 38.45 -26.15
C ILE A 10 -2.45 37.04 -26.63
N GLY A 11 -2.55 36.82 -27.94
CA GLY A 11 -2.81 35.50 -28.52
C GLY A 11 -1.73 34.48 -28.17
N VAL A 12 -0.44 34.85 -28.30
CA VAL A 12 0.68 33.97 -27.96
C VAL A 12 0.69 33.64 -26.46
N MET A 13 0.42 34.60 -25.58
CA MET A 13 0.35 34.38 -24.13
C MET A 13 -0.79 33.43 -23.73
N ALA A 14 -1.96 33.58 -24.35
CA ALA A 14 -3.10 32.72 -24.08
C ALA A 14 -2.80 31.26 -24.47
N VAL A 15 -2.16 31.04 -25.63
CA VAL A 15 -1.76 29.71 -26.08
C VAL A 15 -0.70 29.09 -25.16
N ALA A 16 0.28 29.87 -24.70
CA ALA A 16 1.30 29.41 -23.77
C ALA A 16 0.72 29.01 -22.39
N LEU A 17 -0.21 29.81 -21.86
CA LEU A 17 -0.94 29.49 -20.62
C LEU A 17 -1.77 28.22 -20.73
N LEU A 18 -2.50 28.07 -21.84
CA LEU A 18 -3.30 26.86 -22.10
C LEU A 18 -2.41 25.62 -22.22
N GLY A 19 -1.31 25.70 -22.98
CA GLY A 19 -0.38 24.60 -23.14
C GLY A 19 0.25 24.16 -21.81
N THR A 20 0.68 25.13 -20.99
CA THR A 20 1.24 24.83 -19.67
C THR A 20 0.22 24.22 -18.70
N ALA A 21 -1.01 24.74 -18.67
CA ALA A 21 -2.09 24.17 -17.86
C ALA A 21 -2.39 22.71 -18.24
N ILE A 22 -2.44 22.40 -19.55
CA ILE A 22 -2.65 21.03 -20.04
C ILE A 22 -1.53 20.09 -19.59
N LEU A 23 -0.26 20.52 -19.74
CA LEU A 23 0.89 19.72 -19.31
C LEU A 23 0.90 19.48 -17.80
N GLN A 24 0.56 20.49 -17.01
CA GLN A 24 0.47 20.36 -15.55
C GLN A 24 -0.64 19.39 -15.14
N LEU A 25 -1.81 19.44 -15.79
CA LEU A 25 -2.90 18.49 -15.53
C LEU A 25 -2.50 17.06 -15.88
N TYR A 26 -1.84 16.86 -17.02
CA TYR A 26 -1.33 15.55 -17.43
C TYR A 26 -0.32 15.00 -16.40
N TRP A 27 0.63 15.84 -15.99
CA TRP A 27 1.66 15.44 -15.03
C TRP A 27 1.10 15.14 -13.63
N ILE A 28 0.11 15.90 -13.15
CA ILE A 28 -0.56 15.61 -11.88
C ILE A 28 -1.28 14.27 -11.94
N ARG A 29 -2.03 13.99 -13.02
CA ARG A 29 -2.71 12.70 -13.21
C ARG A 29 -1.70 11.55 -13.25
N TRP A 30 -0.61 11.72 -13.99
CA TRP A 30 0.47 10.73 -14.07
C TRP A 30 1.17 10.52 -12.73
N SER A 31 1.48 11.60 -12.00
CA SER A 31 2.11 11.52 -10.69
C SER A 31 1.22 10.81 -9.66
N LEU A 32 -0.09 11.04 -9.68
CA LEU A 32 -1.04 10.33 -8.83
C LEU A 32 -1.07 8.83 -9.15
N GLN A 33 -1.11 8.47 -10.44
CA GLN A 33 -1.05 7.07 -10.87
C GLN A 33 0.27 6.41 -10.49
N LEU A 34 1.39 7.11 -10.65
CA LEU A 34 2.71 6.61 -10.29
C LEU A 34 2.81 6.35 -8.78
N LYS A 35 2.29 7.27 -7.94
CA LYS A 35 2.21 7.08 -6.49
C LYS A 35 1.34 5.89 -6.11
N GLU A 36 0.25 5.68 -6.83
CA GLU A 36 -0.61 4.50 -6.64
C GLU A 36 0.18 3.22 -6.92
N HIS A 37 0.84 3.10 -8.06
CA HIS A 37 1.66 1.92 -8.39
C HIS A 37 2.79 1.67 -7.39
N GLN A 38 3.56 2.71 -7.04
CA GLN A 38 4.64 2.61 -6.06
C GLN A 38 4.13 2.14 -4.69
N PHE A 39 2.94 2.57 -4.31
CA PHE A 39 2.30 2.14 -3.08
C PHE A 39 1.93 0.65 -3.12
N GLU A 40 1.34 0.16 -4.21
CA GLU A 40 0.98 -1.26 -4.35
C GLU A 40 2.22 -2.16 -4.32
N ASP A 41 3.27 -1.80 -5.07
CA ASP A 41 4.53 -2.53 -5.10
C ASP A 41 5.22 -2.55 -3.73
N SER A 42 5.18 -1.43 -3.02
CA SER A 42 5.77 -1.31 -1.67
C SER A 42 5.03 -2.17 -0.66
N ILE A 43 3.69 -2.16 -0.68
CA ILE A 43 2.87 -3.04 0.17
C ILE A 43 3.16 -4.50 -0.15
N LEU A 44 3.15 -4.87 -1.43
CA LEU A 44 3.39 -6.25 -1.83
C LEU A 44 4.79 -6.72 -1.40
N ALA A 45 5.80 -5.86 -1.52
CA ALA A 45 7.14 -6.14 -1.04
C ALA A 45 7.21 -6.29 0.48
N ALA A 46 6.55 -5.43 1.25
CA ALA A 46 6.44 -5.59 2.72
C ALA A 46 5.72 -6.89 3.10
N LEU A 47 4.60 -7.20 2.45
CA LEU A 47 3.86 -8.45 2.69
C LEU A 47 4.73 -9.67 2.40
N LYS A 48 5.50 -9.67 1.31
CA LYS A 48 6.47 -10.74 0.99
C LYS A 48 7.59 -10.82 2.02
N ARG A 49 8.07 -9.70 2.56
CA ARG A 49 9.07 -9.69 3.65
C ARG A 49 8.50 -10.28 4.93
N VAL A 50 7.26 -9.94 5.29
CA VAL A 50 6.53 -10.51 6.42
C VAL A 50 6.36 -12.02 6.23
N GLU A 51 5.93 -12.46 5.05
CA GLU A 51 5.83 -13.88 4.69
C GLU A 51 7.17 -14.59 4.89
N SER A 52 8.25 -14.08 4.30
CA SER A 52 9.60 -14.67 4.44
C SER A 52 10.02 -14.78 5.91
N LYS A 53 9.86 -13.72 6.70
CA LYS A 53 10.23 -13.72 8.13
C LYS A 53 9.42 -14.75 8.92
N ILE A 54 8.14 -14.93 8.60
CA ILE A 54 7.28 -15.91 9.25
C ILE A 54 7.70 -17.34 8.87
N ILE A 55 8.01 -17.58 7.59
CA ILE A 55 8.47 -18.89 7.11
C ILE A 55 9.81 -19.25 7.76
N ASP A 56 10.77 -18.32 7.75
CA ASP A 56 12.10 -18.52 8.36
C ASP A 56 12.00 -18.79 9.87
N GLN A 57 11.12 -18.08 10.58
CA GLN A 57 10.85 -18.34 11.99
C GLN A 57 10.17 -19.69 12.22
N ALA A 58 9.20 -20.07 11.38
CA ALA A 58 8.51 -21.35 11.49
C ALA A 58 9.44 -22.56 11.24
N ASP A 59 10.46 -22.42 10.39
CA ASP A 59 11.45 -23.47 10.11
C ASP A 59 12.54 -23.55 11.19
N THR A 60 12.84 -22.44 11.88
CA THR A 60 13.82 -22.43 12.99
C THR A 60 13.25 -22.85 14.36
N LEU A 61 11.92 -22.77 14.54
CA LEU A 61 11.20 -23.09 15.78
C LEU A 61 10.88 -24.57 15.97
N ASP A 62 11.71 -25.51 15.49
CA ASP A 62 11.66 -26.91 15.96
C ASP A 62 12.78 -27.20 17.00
N PRO A 63 12.69 -26.69 18.26
CA PRO A 63 13.62 -27.04 19.33
C PRO A 63 13.69 -28.53 19.59
N THR A 64 12.61 -29.26 19.29
CA THR A 64 12.59 -30.72 19.41
C THR A 64 13.67 -31.35 18.54
N GLU A 65 13.90 -30.88 17.32
CA GLU A 65 14.95 -31.44 16.46
C GLU A 65 16.37 -31.17 16.99
N TYR A 66 16.62 -29.98 17.55
CA TYR A 66 17.88 -29.64 18.23
C TYR A 66 18.10 -30.44 19.52
N LEU A 67 17.05 -30.59 20.34
CA LEU A 67 17.09 -31.34 21.59
C LEU A 67 17.20 -32.86 21.35
N LEU A 68 16.50 -33.39 20.35
CA LEU A 68 16.58 -34.80 19.94
C LEU A 68 17.98 -35.15 19.45
N ARG A 69 18.63 -34.28 18.68
CA ARG A 69 20.01 -34.47 18.21
C ARG A 69 21.05 -34.49 19.35
N LYS A 70 20.77 -33.84 20.48
CA LYS A 70 21.70 -33.71 21.62
C LYS A 70 21.58 -34.84 22.65
N GLN A 71 20.46 -35.54 22.76
CA GLN A 71 20.16 -36.40 23.93
C GLN A 71 19.83 -37.88 23.64
N GLY A 72 20.13 -38.45 22.45
CA GLY A 72 19.77 -39.85 22.15
C GLY A 72 20.65 -40.60 21.15
N SER A 73 20.42 -41.93 21.07
CA SER A 73 21.03 -42.85 20.10
C SER A 73 20.75 -42.40 18.65
N TRP A 74 21.80 -42.25 17.85
CA TRP A 74 21.80 -41.68 16.49
C TRP A 74 20.79 -42.33 15.53
N LEU A 75 20.51 -43.62 15.68
CA LEU A 75 19.60 -44.36 14.80
C LEU A 75 18.12 -44.10 15.15
N GLN A 76 17.80 -43.99 16.44
CA GLN A 76 16.42 -43.84 16.89
C GLN A 76 15.92 -42.40 16.71
N ASN A 77 16.81 -41.43 16.88
CA ASN A 77 16.52 -40.02 16.62
C ASN A 77 16.19 -39.77 15.13
N ARG A 78 16.92 -40.41 14.21
CA ARG A 78 16.65 -40.30 12.77
C ARG A 78 15.25 -40.78 12.38
N ILE A 79 14.82 -41.91 12.94
CA ILE A 79 13.49 -42.48 12.65
C ILE A 79 12.40 -41.54 13.18
N GLN A 80 12.59 -40.96 14.37
CA GLN A 80 11.64 -40.02 14.94
C GLN A 80 11.55 -38.72 14.13
N ILE A 81 12.70 -38.16 13.70
CA ILE A 81 12.75 -36.97 12.84
C ILE A 81 12.05 -37.27 11.51
N GLU A 82 12.40 -38.39 10.88
CA GLU A 82 11.83 -38.78 9.58
C GLU A 82 10.32 -39.05 9.67
N LEU A 83 9.82 -39.66 10.76
CA LEU A 83 8.39 -39.83 11.01
C LEU A 83 7.69 -38.49 11.25
N LYS A 84 8.30 -37.59 12.03
CA LYS A 84 7.74 -36.27 12.30
C LYS A 84 7.65 -35.43 11.03
N ASP A 85 8.67 -35.48 10.18
CA ASP A 85 8.68 -34.85 8.87
C ASP A 85 7.63 -35.46 7.92
N ARG A 86 7.51 -36.79 7.91
CA ARG A 86 6.45 -37.49 7.16
C ARG A 86 5.06 -37.07 7.63
N ILE A 87 4.84 -36.99 8.94
CA ILE A 87 3.56 -36.56 9.53
C ILE A 87 3.29 -35.09 9.22
N LYS A 88 4.29 -34.20 9.29
CA LYS A 88 4.17 -32.76 8.96
C LYS A 88 3.80 -32.53 7.48
N ARG A 89 4.26 -33.40 6.58
CA ARG A 89 3.87 -33.39 5.15
C ARG A 89 2.47 -33.96 4.90
N ILE A 90 2.05 -34.97 5.67
CA ILE A 90 0.74 -35.62 5.52
C ILE A 90 -0.38 -34.82 6.21
N ASN A 91 -0.10 -34.23 7.37
CA ASN A 91 -1.04 -33.40 8.14
C ASN A 91 -0.31 -32.18 8.74
N PRO A 92 -0.14 -31.10 7.96
CA PRO A 92 0.50 -29.89 8.45
C PRO A 92 -0.25 -29.34 9.67
N PRO A 93 0.42 -28.97 10.80
CA PRO A 93 -0.25 -28.29 11.91
C PRO A 93 -1.06 -27.08 11.42
N PRO A 94 -2.25 -26.83 11.97
CA PRO A 94 -3.12 -25.76 11.51
C PRO A 94 -2.40 -24.41 11.60
N LEU A 95 -2.74 -23.49 10.68
CA LEU A 95 -2.09 -22.18 10.57
C LEU A 95 -2.08 -21.40 11.88
N GLU A 96 -3.11 -21.59 12.70
CA GLU A 96 -3.27 -21.05 14.05
C GLU A 96 -2.10 -21.33 14.99
N THR A 97 -1.47 -22.51 14.86
CA THR A 97 -0.38 -22.95 15.74
C THR A 97 0.98 -22.47 15.24
N ARG A 98 1.06 -22.02 13.99
CA ARG A 98 2.30 -21.55 13.33
C ARG A 98 2.43 -20.03 13.31
N LEU A 99 1.35 -19.32 13.60
CA LEU A 99 1.25 -17.86 13.53
C LEU A 99 0.91 -17.32 14.92
N ASP A 100 1.86 -16.66 15.57
CA ASP A 100 1.53 -15.83 16.73
C ASP A 100 0.92 -14.50 16.23
N PRO A 101 -0.37 -14.23 16.47
CA PRO A 101 -1.06 -13.06 15.94
C PRO A 101 -0.49 -11.76 16.50
N LYS A 102 0.11 -11.80 17.70
CA LYS A 102 0.75 -10.62 18.31
C LYS A 102 2.07 -10.31 17.62
N GLN A 103 2.89 -11.33 17.35
CA GLN A 103 4.14 -11.14 16.60
C GLN A 103 3.86 -10.72 15.15
N LEU A 104 2.85 -11.32 14.51
CA LEU A 104 2.38 -10.92 13.18
C LEU A 104 1.96 -9.45 13.15
N ALA A 105 1.17 -9.00 14.12
CA ALA A 105 0.73 -7.61 14.21
C ALA A 105 1.92 -6.64 14.36
N VAL A 106 2.92 -7.00 15.17
CA VAL A 106 4.14 -6.20 15.37
C VAL A 106 4.98 -6.15 14.10
N LEU A 107 5.20 -7.28 13.42
CA LEU A 107 5.97 -7.34 12.17
C LEU A 107 5.31 -6.54 11.05
N ILE A 108 3.99 -6.69 10.87
CA ILE A 108 3.24 -5.91 9.88
C ILE A 108 3.32 -4.42 10.22
N ARG A 109 3.16 -4.05 11.49
CA ARG A 109 3.28 -2.66 11.92
C ARG A 109 4.66 -2.08 11.63
N GLN A 110 5.72 -2.81 11.96
CA GLN A 110 7.09 -2.38 11.71
C GLN A 110 7.37 -2.20 10.21
N GLU A 111 6.98 -3.16 9.38
CA GLU A 111 7.20 -3.07 7.93
C GLU A 111 6.37 -1.95 7.28
N LEU A 112 5.17 -1.66 7.80
CA LEU A 112 4.34 -0.55 7.29
C LEU A 112 4.81 0.81 7.79
N GLU A 113 5.28 0.91 9.04
CA GLU A 113 5.89 2.14 9.59
C GLU A 113 7.20 2.48 8.86
N ASP A 114 8.03 1.48 8.54
CA ASP A 114 9.28 1.66 7.76
C ASP A 114 9.01 2.17 6.34
N LEU A 115 7.88 1.76 5.74
CA LEU A 115 7.40 2.29 4.47
C LEU A 115 6.79 3.71 4.57
N ASN A 116 6.81 4.32 5.77
CA ASN A 116 6.22 5.63 6.06
C ASN A 116 4.71 5.67 5.73
N ILE A 117 4.06 4.51 5.73
CA ILE A 117 2.63 4.34 5.49
C ILE A 117 1.91 4.53 6.83
N GLY A 118 1.80 5.78 7.28
CA GLY A 118 1.06 6.16 8.49
C GLY A 118 -0.47 6.08 8.34
N MET A 119 -0.98 5.22 7.45
CA MET A 119 -2.41 5.05 7.22
C MET A 119 -3.01 4.06 8.21
N ARG A 120 -4.30 4.25 8.52
CA ARG A 120 -5.08 3.21 9.19
C ARG A 120 -5.19 2.02 8.25
N TYR A 121 -4.78 0.85 8.71
CA TYR A 121 -4.86 -0.40 7.97
C TYR A 121 -5.60 -1.45 8.80
N SER A 122 -6.28 -2.35 8.11
CA SER A 122 -6.86 -3.57 8.70
C SER A 122 -6.21 -4.78 8.02
N PHE A 123 -5.87 -5.79 8.79
CA PHE A 123 -5.27 -7.01 8.26
C PHE A 123 -6.01 -8.26 8.77
N GLY A 124 -6.02 -9.31 7.96
CA GLY A 124 -6.59 -10.58 8.35
C GLY A 124 -5.91 -11.76 7.70
N VAL A 125 -5.86 -12.88 8.42
CA VAL A 125 -5.36 -14.15 7.90
C VAL A 125 -6.55 -15.03 7.55
N TYR A 126 -6.66 -15.37 6.27
CA TYR A 126 -7.65 -16.27 5.73
C TYR A 126 -7.05 -17.67 5.60
N ASP A 127 -7.74 -18.68 6.11
CA ASP A 127 -7.37 -20.07 5.96
C ASP A 127 -8.20 -20.69 4.82
N ASN A 128 -7.50 -21.17 3.81
CA ASN A 128 -8.12 -21.73 2.61
C ASN A 128 -8.66 -23.15 2.85
N THR A 129 -8.09 -23.87 3.84
CA THR A 129 -8.56 -25.20 4.26
C THR A 129 -9.88 -25.12 5.02
N LYS A 130 -10.01 -24.12 5.91
CA LYS A 130 -11.23 -23.88 6.70
C LYS A 130 -12.22 -22.92 6.03
N LYS A 131 -11.83 -22.30 4.91
CA LYS A 131 -12.59 -21.27 4.18
C LYS A 131 -13.10 -20.13 5.08
N THR A 132 -12.29 -19.73 6.06
CA THR A 132 -12.67 -18.72 7.06
C THR A 132 -11.48 -17.86 7.47
N PHE A 133 -11.75 -16.62 7.85
CA PHE A 133 -10.76 -15.79 8.52
C PHE A 133 -10.51 -16.31 9.93
N ILE A 134 -9.25 -16.54 10.26
CA ILE A 134 -8.79 -17.04 11.54
C ILE A 134 -8.25 -15.90 12.41
N ILE A 135 -7.63 -14.88 11.81
CA ILE A 135 -7.08 -13.73 12.52
C ILE A 135 -7.64 -12.47 11.89
N LEU A 136 -8.10 -11.53 12.71
CA LEU A 136 -8.44 -10.17 12.31
C LEU A 136 -7.79 -9.18 13.27
N ASN A 137 -7.00 -8.24 12.75
CA ASN A 137 -6.36 -7.17 13.50
C ASN A 137 -5.65 -7.64 14.79
N GLY A 138 -4.98 -8.80 14.73
CA GLY A 138 -4.23 -9.37 15.87
C GLY A 138 -5.05 -10.21 16.86
N ASN A 139 -6.35 -10.42 16.59
CA ASN A 139 -7.22 -11.26 17.42
C ASN A 139 -7.60 -12.55 16.68
N PHE A 140 -7.54 -13.70 17.38
CA PHE A 140 -8.04 -14.98 16.87
C PHE A 140 -9.58 -14.99 16.82
N LEU A 141 -10.13 -15.51 15.73
CA LEU A 141 -11.54 -15.86 15.60
C LEU A 141 -11.69 -17.35 15.90
N VAL A 142 -12.36 -17.69 17.00
CA VAL A 142 -12.69 -19.08 17.33
C VAL A 142 -13.92 -19.50 16.53
N ASP A 143 -13.74 -20.46 15.61
CA ASP A 143 -14.83 -21.06 14.85
C ASP A 143 -15.48 -22.18 15.68
N MET A 144 -16.64 -21.89 16.26
CA MET A 144 -17.47 -22.88 16.96
C MET A 144 -18.57 -23.46 16.05
N GLY A 145 -18.23 -23.87 14.83
CA GLY A 145 -19.05 -24.77 13.99
C GLY A 145 -20.44 -24.27 13.59
N LYS A 146 -20.73 -22.99 13.84
CA LYS A 146 -21.98 -22.32 13.52
C LYS A 146 -21.58 -21.01 12.90
N LYS A 147 -22.11 -20.70 11.70
CA LYS A 147 -21.93 -19.44 10.98
C LYS A 147 -21.61 -18.34 11.99
N ILE A 148 -20.36 -17.92 12.01
CA ILE A 148 -19.79 -16.90 12.89
C ILE A 148 -20.52 -15.60 12.59
N ASN A 149 -21.72 -15.49 13.15
CA ASN A 149 -22.42 -14.25 13.38
C ASN A 149 -21.61 -13.60 14.48
N ALA A 150 -20.58 -12.85 14.09
CA ALA A 150 -19.78 -12.09 15.02
C ALA A 150 -20.75 -11.26 15.87
N SER A 151 -20.78 -11.51 17.17
CA SER A 151 -21.63 -10.76 18.11
C SER A 151 -21.22 -9.28 18.19
N ASN A 152 -20.13 -8.90 17.51
CA ASN A 152 -19.66 -7.53 17.36
C ASN A 152 -19.70 -7.13 15.87
N PRO A 153 -20.52 -6.13 15.49
CA PRO A 153 -20.68 -5.69 14.09
C PRO A 153 -19.37 -5.23 13.43
N GLU A 154 -18.38 -4.78 14.21
CA GLU A 154 -17.07 -4.35 13.71
C GLU A 154 -16.30 -5.45 12.95
N PHE A 155 -16.42 -6.72 13.36
CA PHE A 155 -15.74 -7.82 12.67
C PHE A 155 -16.44 -8.25 11.38
N THR A 156 -17.75 -8.02 11.28
CA THR A 156 -18.53 -8.34 10.06
C THR A 156 -18.15 -7.40 8.93
N ASP A 157 -18.03 -6.11 9.22
CA ASP A 157 -17.59 -5.09 8.26
C ASP A 157 -16.16 -5.35 7.79
N VAL A 158 -15.23 -5.58 8.73
CA VAL A 158 -13.82 -5.85 8.39
C VAL A 158 -13.67 -7.09 7.49
N ARG A 159 -14.49 -8.14 7.70
CA ARG A 159 -14.50 -9.32 6.82
C ARG A 159 -14.96 -9.01 5.41
N HIS A 160 -16.00 -8.20 5.25
CA HIS A 160 -16.47 -7.78 3.93
C HIS A 160 -15.36 -7.02 3.19
N TYR A 161 -14.76 -6.02 3.85
CA TYR A 161 -13.69 -5.22 3.25
C TYR A 161 -12.41 -6.00 2.93
N LEU A 162 -12.03 -6.97 3.77
CA LEU A 162 -10.90 -7.86 3.49
C LEU A 162 -11.21 -8.92 2.44
N SER A 163 -12.48 -9.24 2.19
CA SER A 163 -12.85 -10.17 1.11
C SER A 163 -12.64 -9.52 -0.27
N GLU A 164 -12.87 -8.22 -0.37
CA GLU A 164 -12.70 -7.41 -1.58
C GLU A 164 -11.29 -6.83 -1.74
N SER A 165 -10.42 -6.96 -0.74
CA SER A 165 -9.09 -6.35 -0.78
C SER A 165 -8.19 -6.96 -1.87
N THR A 166 -7.58 -6.10 -2.69
CA THR A 166 -6.64 -6.49 -3.74
C THR A 166 -5.25 -6.85 -3.18
N TYR A 167 -4.89 -6.36 -1.99
CA TYR A 167 -3.58 -6.58 -1.38
C TYR A 167 -3.56 -7.88 -0.58
N GLN A 168 -2.99 -8.93 -1.19
CA GLN A 168 -2.89 -10.25 -0.56
C GLN A 168 -1.55 -10.91 -0.85
N VAL A 169 -1.06 -11.69 0.12
CA VAL A 169 0.10 -12.56 -0.04
C VAL A 169 -0.23 -13.96 0.48
N SER A 170 0.18 -14.97 -0.27
CA SER A 170 0.06 -16.36 0.16
C SER A 170 0.98 -16.59 1.36
N LEU A 171 0.51 -17.32 2.36
CA LEU A 171 1.35 -17.75 3.48
C LEU A 171 1.63 -19.24 3.32
N PHE A 172 2.92 -19.61 3.36
CA PHE A 172 3.41 -20.98 3.19
C PHE A 172 3.00 -21.61 1.84
N PRO A 173 3.31 -20.98 0.69
CA PRO A 173 3.01 -21.55 -0.62
C PRO A 173 3.73 -22.90 -0.79
N THR A 174 2.97 -23.94 -1.15
CA THR A 174 3.52 -25.24 -1.55
C THR A 174 3.29 -25.43 -3.04
N GLU A 175 4.00 -26.37 -3.68
CA GLU A 175 3.91 -26.66 -5.12
C GLU A 175 2.47 -26.93 -5.62
N PHE A 176 1.56 -27.35 -4.73
CA PHE A 176 0.20 -27.75 -5.08
C PHE A 176 -0.91 -26.99 -4.32
N ASN A 177 -0.61 -26.24 -3.27
CA ASN A 177 -1.63 -25.55 -2.47
C ASN A 177 -1.11 -24.37 -1.64
N THR A 178 -2.00 -23.44 -1.29
CA THR A 178 -1.75 -22.33 -0.35
C THR A 178 -2.67 -22.51 0.86
N PRO A 179 -2.14 -22.95 2.01
CA PRO A 179 -2.96 -23.22 3.18
C PRO A 179 -3.57 -21.92 3.73
N GLY A 180 -2.85 -20.79 3.66
CA GLY A 180 -3.31 -19.50 4.16
C GLY A 180 -3.00 -18.32 3.25
N VAL A 181 -3.76 -17.23 3.42
CA VAL A 181 -3.58 -15.96 2.71
C VAL A 181 -3.67 -14.82 3.71
N LEU A 182 -2.64 -13.98 3.76
CA LEU A 182 -2.68 -12.71 4.48
C LEU A 182 -3.27 -11.65 3.57
N LYS A 183 -4.34 -10.99 4.02
CA LYS A 183 -5.02 -9.91 3.32
C LYS A 183 -4.88 -8.61 4.09
N LEU A 184 -4.66 -7.51 3.36
CA LEU A 184 -4.59 -6.16 3.90
C LEU A 184 -5.58 -5.24 3.22
N PHE A 185 -6.27 -4.41 4.00
CA PHE A 185 -7.21 -3.43 3.51
C PHE A 185 -6.90 -2.02 4.04
N PHE A 186 -6.95 -1.05 3.13
CA PHE A 186 -6.70 0.36 3.41
C PHE A 186 -7.97 1.19 3.10
N PRO A 187 -8.83 1.48 4.08
CA PRO A 187 -10.07 2.23 3.86
C PRO A 187 -9.83 3.64 3.32
N ASP A 188 -8.74 4.28 3.73
CA ASP A 188 -8.43 5.68 3.43
C ASP A 188 -7.41 5.87 2.29
N LYS A 189 -7.18 4.86 1.42
CA LYS A 189 -6.19 4.91 0.32
C LYS A 189 -6.29 6.19 -0.50
N GLN A 190 -7.49 6.52 -0.97
CA GLN A 190 -7.73 7.69 -1.82
C GLN A 190 -7.43 9.00 -1.09
N LYS A 191 -7.95 9.17 0.13
CA LYS A 191 -7.75 10.41 0.92
C LYS A 191 -6.27 10.64 1.24
N TRP A 192 -5.53 9.58 1.56
CA TRP A 192 -4.10 9.68 1.85
C TRP A 192 -3.26 9.97 0.61
N LEU A 193 -3.56 9.37 -0.55
CA LEU A 193 -2.89 9.66 -1.82
C LEU A 193 -3.04 11.16 -2.20
N TRP A 194 -4.23 11.73 -2.00
CA TRP A 194 -4.47 13.16 -2.20
C TRP A 194 -3.71 14.04 -1.19
N SER A 195 -3.63 13.63 0.08
CA SER A 195 -2.85 14.34 1.10
C SER A 195 -1.35 14.34 0.77
N SER A 196 -0.82 13.23 0.28
CA SER A 196 0.58 13.12 -0.17
C SER A 196 0.85 13.97 -1.41
N ALA A 197 -0.17 14.29 -2.21
CA ALA A 197 -0.04 15.09 -3.43
C ALA A 197 -0.06 16.61 -3.19
N TRP A 198 -0.47 17.09 -2.01
CA TRP A 198 -0.56 18.54 -1.73
C TRP A 198 0.74 19.33 -1.93
N PRO A 199 1.94 18.86 -1.52
CA PRO A 199 3.18 19.59 -1.79
C PRO A 199 3.39 19.81 -3.29
N LEU A 200 3.07 18.80 -4.10
CA LEU A 200 3.17 18.86 -5.55
C LEU A 200 2.15 19.83 -6.17
N LEU A 201 0.92 19.82 -5.65
CA LEU A 201 -0.15 20.71 -6.09
C LEU A 201 0.16 22.16 -5.72
N THR A 202 0.68 22.43 -4.52
CA THR A 202 1.06 23.77 -4.09
C THR A 202 2.19 24.35 -4.95
N LEU A 203 3.19 23.54 -5.28
CA LEU A 203 4.29 23.93 -6.16
C LEU A 203 3.78 24.27 -7.58
N SER A 204 2.90 23.42 -8.12
CA SER A 204 2.26 23.67 -9.42
C SER A 204 1.44 24.97 -9.42
N LEU A 205 0.64 25.19 -8.37
CA LEU A 205 -0.18 26.39 -8.20
C LEU A 205 0.69 27.66 -8.10
N LEU A 206 1.79 27.59 -7.35
CA LEU A 206 2.74 28.69 -7.23
C LEU A 206 3.35 29.04 -8.59
N LEU A 207 3.73 28.03 -9.38
CA LEU A 207 4.27 28.21 -10.73
C LEU A 207 3.24 28.87 -11.67
N ILE A 208 1.98 28.44 -11.62
CA ILE A 208 0.87 29.07 -12.35
C ILE A 208 0.72 30.53 -11.94
N ALA A 209 0.71 30.82 -10.63
CA ALA A 209 0.58 32.17 -10.11
C ALA A 209 1.74 33.07 -10.58
N LEU A 210 2.96 32.54 -10.61
CA LEU A 210 4.15 33.24 -11.11
C LEU A 210 4.02 33.57 -12.60
N ILE A 211 3.55 32.61 -13.41
CA ILE A 211 3.31 32.82 -14.84
C ILE A 211 2.22 33.87 -15.07
N ILE A 212 1.10 33.80 -14.32
CA ILE A 212 0.03 34.80 -14.40
C ILE A 212 0.55 36.19 -14.02
N SER A 213 1.39 36.28 -12.98
CA SER A 213 1.99 37.54 -12.53
C SER A 213 2.91 38.15 -13.59
N SER A 214 3.72 37.35 -14.29
CA SER A 214 4.60 37.85 -15.35
C SER A 214 3.80 38.38 -16.54
N PHE A 215 2.73 37.69 -16.94
CA PHE A 215 1.84 38.17 -18.01
C PHE A 215 1.06 39.43 -17.62
N ALA A 216 0.55 39.49 -16.37
CA ALA A 216 -0.10 40.69 -15.85
C ALA A 216 0.84 41.90 -15.90
N TYR A 217 2.12 41.71 -15.57
CA TYR A 217 3.14 42.77 -15.67
C TYR A 217 3.36 43.24 -17.11
N VAL A 218 3.42 42.33 -18.09
CA VAL A 218 3.57 42.69 -19.51
C VAL A 218 2.35 43.47 -20.02
N ILE A 219 1.13 43.03 -19.67
CA ILE A 219 -0.09 43.75 -20.03
C ILE A 219 -0.08 45.16 -19.41
N PHE A 220 0.28 45.26 -18.13
CA PHE A 220 0.38 46.54 -17.43
C PHE A 220 1.39 47.49 -18.09
N THR A 221 2.56 47.00 -18.48
CA THR A 221 3.57 47.82 -19.18
C THR A 221 3.11 48.27 -20.56
N VAL A 222 2.42 47.43 -21.33
CA VAL A 222 1.83 47.82 -22.63
C VAL A 222 0.74 48.89 -22.47
N PHE A 223 -0.14 48.76 -21.47
CA PHE A 223 -1.14 49.78 -21.17
C PHE A 223 -0.51 51.11 -20.73
N ARG A 224 0.55 51.04 -19.90
CA ARG A 224 1.30 52.24 -19.44
C ARG A 224 1.99 52.96 -20.59
N GLN A 225 2.57 52.25 -21.56
CA GLN A 225 3.14 52.86 -22.77
C GLN A 225 2.10 53.62 -23.59
N LYS A 226 0.86 53.13 -23.64
CA LYS A 226 -0.23 53.78 -24.36
C LYS A 226 -0.69 55.08 -23.69
N LYS A 227 -0.58 55.18 -22.36
CA LYS A 227 -0.93 56.37 -21.59
C LYS A 227 0.04 57.53 -21.87
N ASN A 228 1.36 57.29 -21.76
CA ASN A 228 2.36 58.34 -21.99
C ASN A 228 2.37 58.93 -23.41
N ILE A 229 2.02 58.15 -24.44
CA ILE A 229 1.99 58.63 -25.84
C ILE A 229 0.74 59.50 -26.10
N ARG A 230 -0.35 59.29 -25.37
CA ARG A 230 -1.60 60.06 -25.52
C ARG A 230 -1.52 61.43 -24.84
N ASP A 231 -0.72 61.55 -23.79
CA ASP A 231 -0.52 62.80 -23.03
C ASP A 231 0.49 63.76 -23.71
N GLN A 232 1.22 63.31 -24.74
CA GLN A 232 2.16 64.14 -25.53
C GLN A 232 1.62 64.59 -26.90
N LYS A 233 0.32 64.44 -27.17
CA LYS A 233 -0.32 64.84 -28.42
C LYS A 233 -1.50 65.76 -28.14
#